data_AF-A0A0F9QVZ5-F1
#
_entry.id   AF-A0A0F9QVZ5-F1
#
_cell.length_a   1.000
_cell.length_b   1.000
_cell.length_c   1.000
_cell.angle_alpha   90.00
_cell.angle_beta   90.00
_cell.angle_gamma   90.00
#
_symmetry.space_group_name_H-M   'P 1'
#
loop_
_entity.id
_entity.type
_entity.pdbx_description
1 polymer ?
#
loop_
_entity_poly.entity_id
_entity_poly.type
_entity_poly.pdbx_seq_one_letter_code
_entity_poly.pdbx_strand_id
1 'polypeptide(L)'
;MKRNDVVIQRPFNESVQLELMAARLDSMLREQGLKPMGGGAAGAWVFTNGGRTSLLDGLFDIDTDTWKMALFLSTSNIGAASTTYAGLTNEHANANGYLTGGNATVLSLSGTTTVTVDGTDEVWTASGGDIVARFAVIYEVAGNVLCYCLLDDTPADVTATNGNTLTVAINVSGVFTLA
;
A
#
# COMPACT_ATOMS: atom_id res chain seq x y z
N MET A 1 -28.04 -3.76 54.30
CA MET A 1 -28.49 -3.53 52.91
C MET A 1 -27.36 -2.76 52.21
N LYS A 2 -26.60 -3.40 51.30
CA LYS A 2 -25.51 -2.72 50.59
C LYS A 2 -26.14 -1.67 49.67
N ARG A 3 -25.72 -0.41 49.78
CA ARG A 3 -26.22 0.71 48.97
C ARG A 3 -25.98 0.37 47.49
N ASN A 4 -27.06 0.42 46.71
CA ASN A 4 -27.04 0.16 45.28
C ASN A 4 -26.68 1.48 44.59
N ASP A 5 -25.41 1.90 44.72
CA ASP A 5 -24.96 3.18 44.19
C ASP A 5 -24.97 3.15 42.66
N VAL A 6 -25.87 3.91 42.05
CA VAL A 6 -25.95 4.10 40.60
C VAL A 6 -25.23 5.41 40.27
N VAL A 7 -24.13 5.32 39.52
CA VAL A 7 -23.43 6.48 38.99
C VAL A 7 -24.03 6.83 37.64
N ILE A 8 -24.80 7.92 37.56
CA ILE A 8 -25.27 8.48 36.29
C ILE A 8 -24.16 9.38 35.75
N GLN A 9 -23.44 8.91 34.74
CA GLN A 9 -22.50 9.75 34.00
C GLN A 9 -23.26 10.48 32.90
N ARG A 10 -23.08 11.81 32.83
CA ARG A 10 -23.54 12.61 31.70
C ARG A 10 -22.99 12.01 30.39
N PRO A 11 -23.78 11.95 29.29
CA PRO A 11 -23.26 11.52 28.01
C PRO A 11 -22.01 12.33 27.66
N PHE A 12 -21.00 11.66 27.10
CA PHE A 12 -19.88 12.37 26.49
C PHE A 12 -20.42 13.35 25.45
N ASN A 13 -19.81 14.53 25.36
CA ASN A 13 -20.07 15.41 24.23
C ASN A 13 -19.49 14.77 22.96
N GLU A 14 -19.97 15.19 21.79
CA GLU A 14 -19.57 14.60 20.50
C GLU A 14 -18.05 14.63 20.29
N SER A 15 -17.35 15.66 20.80
CA SER A 15 -15.90 15.75 20.71
C SER A 15 -15.19 14.64 21.50
N VAL A 16 -15.61 14.37 22.73
CA VAL A 16 -15.04 13.29 23.55
C VAL A 16 -15.43 11.92 23.02
N GLN A 17 -16.63 11.78 22.45
CA GLN A 17 -17.02 10.55 21.75
C GLN A 17 -16.11 10.28 20.56
N LEU A 18 -15.79 11.31 19.76
CA LEU A 18 -14.93 11.18 18.59
C LEU A 18 -13.48 10.85 18.97
N GLU A 19 -12.93 11.50 19.99
CA GLU A 19 -11.58 11.19 20.52
C GLU A 19 -11.50 9.75 21.05
N LEU A 20 -12.53 9.31 21.77
CA LEU A 20 -12.59 7.93 22.29
C LEU A 20 -12.72 6.90 21.16
N MET A 21 -13.50 7.20 20.11
CA MET A 21 -13.60 6.36 18.91
C MET A 21 -12.26 6.28 18.17
N ALA A 22 -11.54 7.40 18.02
CA ALA A 22 -10.21 7.43 17.41
C ALA A 22 -9.19 6.61 18.21
N ALA A 23 -9.18 6.75 19.54
CA ALA A 23 -8.33 5.95 20.42
C ALA A 23 -8.69 4.46 20.40
N ARG A 24 -9.99 4.13 20.30
CA ARG A 24 -10.45 2.74 20.17
C ARG A 24 -10.02 2.13 18.84
N LEU A 25 -10.14 2.89 17.75
CA LEU A 25 -9.68 2.48 16.43
C LEU A 25 -8.17 2.25 16.41
N ASP A 26 -7.40 3.12 17.05
CA ASP A 26 -5.95 2.96 17.23
C ASP A 26 -5.60 1.64 17.94
N SER A 27 -6.28 1.34 19.06
CA SER A 27 -6.12 0.07 19.78
C SER A 27 -6.51 -1.14 18.93
N MET A 28 -7.66 -1.08 18.25
CA MET A 28 -8.16 -2.18 17.42
C MET A 28 -7.24 -2.48 16.24
N LEU A 29 -6.70 -1.45 15.60
CA LEU A 29 -5.72 -1.61 14.53
C LEU A 29 -4.47 -2.28 15.08
N ARG A 30 -3.92 -1.80 16.21
CA ARG A 30 -2.72 -2.40 16.84
C ARG A 30 -2.93 -3.86 17.23
N GLU A 31 -4.13 -4.23 17.71
CA GLU A 31 -4.48 -5.62 18.03
C GLU A 31 -4.45 -6.55 16.81
N GLN A 32 -4.73 -6.03 15.62
CA GLN A 32 -4.63 -6.77 14.35
C GLN A 32 -3.22 -6.71 13.73
N GLY A 33 -2.22 -6.20 14.46
CA GLY A 33 -0.88 -5.96 13.92
C GLY A 33 -0.82 -4.80 12.92
N LEU A 34 -1.91 -4.04 12.78
CA LEU A 34 -2.02 -2.89 11.90
C LEU A 34 -1.61 -1.65 12.69
N LYS A 35 -0.70 -0.84 12.16
CA LYS A 35 -0.45 0.47 12.78
C LYS A 35 -1.59 1.42 12.37
N PRO A 36 -2.27 2.08 13.32
CA PRO A 36 -3.10 3.24 13.04
C PRO A 36 -2.21 4.35 12.52
N MET A 37 -2.02 4.35 11.21
CA MET A 37 -1.29 5.39 10.56
C MET A 37 -2.29 6.51 10.33
N GLY A 38 -2.25 7.52 11.21
CA GLY A 38 -2.63 8.87 10.82
C GLY A 38 -1.65 9.30 9.74
N GLY A 39 -1.90 8.82 8.52
CA GLY A 39 -1.10 9.08 7.34
C GLY A 39 -0.64 7.88 6.52
N GLY A 40 -1.19 6.68 6.71
CA GLY A 40 -0.58 5.48 6.12
C GLY A 40 -1.55 4.36 5.77
N ALA A 41 -2.47 4.67 4.88
CA ALA A 41 -2.72 3.72 3.81
C ALA A 41 -1.69 4.02 2.71
N ALA A 42 -1.25 3.00 1.98
CA ALA A 42 -0.69 3.28 0.67
C ALA A 42 -1.71 4.19 -0.06
N GLY A 43 -1.24 5.33 -0.56
CA GLY A 43 -2.08 6.27 -1.29
C GLY A 43 -2.75 5.57 -2.46
N ALA A 44 -3.79 6.18 -3.03
CA ALA A 44 -4.43 5.66 -4.23
C ALA A 44 -3.37 5.36 -5.31
N TRP A 45 -3.50 4.21 -5.97
CA TRP A 45 -2.60 3.85 -7.06
C TRP A 45 -2.72 4.86 -8.20
N VAL A 46 -1.59 5.45 -8.59
CA VAL A 46 -1.47 6.42 -9.67
C VAL A 46 -0.89 5.72 -10.88
N PHE A 47 -1.65 5.68 -11.97
CA PHE A 47 -1.14 5.17 -13.23
C PHE A 47 -0.07 6.08 -13.83
N THR A 48 0.95 5.48 -14.43
CA THR A 48 1.83 6.22 -15.33
C THR A 48 1.09 6.53 -16.64
N ASN A 49 1.58 7.53 -17.38
CA ASN A 49 1.06 7.84 -18.71
C ASN A 49 1.22 6.62 -19.64
N GLY A 50 2.40 5.99 -19.61
CA GLY A 50 2.69 4.79 -20.39
C GLY A 50 1.84 3.59 -19.98
N GLY A 51 1.54 3.44 -18.69
CA GLY A 51 0.68 2.38 -18.16
C GLY A 51 -0.75 2.53 -18.62
N ARG A 52 -1.30 3.76 -18.66
CA ARG A 52 -2.62 4.01 -19.27
C ARG A 52 -2.64 3.68 -20.75
N THR A 53 -1.63 4.09 -21.50
CA THR A 53 -1.52 3.77 -22.93
C THR A 53 -1.44 2.26 -23.15
N SER A 54 -0.61 1.56 -22.37
CA SER A 54 -0.43 0.10 -22.48
C SER A 54 -1.73 -0.67 -22.18
N LEU A 55 -2.51 -0.18 -21.20
CA LEU A 55 -3.84 -0.73 -20.90
C LEU A 55 -4.81 -0.58 -22.08
N LEU A 56 -4.81 0.59 -22.74
CA LEU A 56 -5.71 0.89 -23.86
C LEU A 56 -5.28 0.25 -25.19
N ASP A 57 -3.98 0.10 -25.40
CA ASP A 57 -3.41 -0.54 -26.59
C ASP A 57 -3.45 -2.09 -26.48
N GLY A 58 -3.86 -2.63 -25.31
CA GLY A 58 -3.90 -4.07 -25.06
C GLY A 58 -2.52 -4.71 -24.92
N LEU A 59 -1.51 -3.92 -24.56
CA LEU A 59 -0.16 -4.42 -24.27
C LEU A 59 -0.06 -5.07 -22.90
N PHE A 60 -0.95 -4.69 -21.97
CA PHE A 60 -1.10 -5.35 -20.70
C PHE A 60 -2.26 -6.35 -20.76
N ASP A 61 -1.96 -7.61 -20.45
CA ASP A 61 -2.93 -8.62 -20.09
C ASP A 61 -2.93 -8.82 -18.57
N ILE A 62 -3.87 -8.15 -17.90
CA ILE A 62 -3.84 -7.94 -16.45
C ILE A 62 -3.83 -9.25 -15.65
N ASP A 63 -4.56 -10.28 -16.06
CA ASP A 63 -4.69 -11.53 -15.30
C ASP A 63 -3.87 -12.70 -15.86
N THR A 64 -3.16 -12.52 -16.97
CA THR A 64 -2.26 -13.56 -17.51
C THR A 64 -0.78 -13.15 -17.58
N ASP A 65 -0.47 -11.86 -17.63
CA ASP A 65 0.91 -11.38 -17.55
C ASP A 65 1.51 -11.63 -16.16
N THR A 66 2.84 -11.57 -16.10
CA THR A 66 3.57 -11.71 -14.83
C THR A 66 3.84 -10.34 -14.24
N TRP A 67 3.37 -10.12 -13.02
CA TRP A 67 3.48 -8.84 -12.32
C TRP A 67 4.40 -8.92 -11.10
N LYS A 68 5.05 -7.80 -10.77
CA LYS A 68 5.82 -7.65 -9.55
C LYS A 68 5.53 -6.31 -8.87
N MET A 69 5.70 -6.27 -7.56
CA MET A 69 5.67 -5.06 -6.75
C MET A 69 7.06 -4.77 -6.20
N ALA A 70 7.60 -3.58 -6.45
CA ALA A 70 8.92 -3.15 -5.97
C ALA A 70 8.84 -1.89 -5.10
N LEU A 71 9.84 -1.73 -4.22
CA LEU A 71 9.92 -0.63 -3.26
C LEU A 71 10.99 0.37 -3.67
N PHE A 72 10.65 1.66 -3.64
CA PHE A 72 11.54 2.72 -4.08
C PHE A 72 11.73 3.78 -3.00
N LEU A 73 12.95 4.32 -2.93
CA LEU A 73 13.33 5.38 -2.00
C LEU A 73 12.71 6.72 -2.40
N SER A 74 12.75 7.68 -1.47
CA SER A 74 12.29 9.06 -1.68
C SER A 74 12.95 9.80 -2.84
N THR A 75 14.14 9.38 -3.23
CA THR A 75 14.92 9.95 -4.33
C THR A 75 14.65 9.29 -5.67
N SER A 76 13.72 8.33 -5.76
CA SER A 76 13.34 7.69 -7.02
C SER A 76 12.79 8.69 -8.03
N ASN A 77 13.01 8.39 -9.31
CA ASN A 77 12.45 9.14 -10.45
C ASN A 77 11.04 8.66 -10.83
N ILE A 78 10.43 7.75 -10.06
CA ILE A 78 9.07 7.27 -10.30
C ILE A 78 8.08 8.43 -10.31
N GLY A 79 7.26 8.48 -11.36
CA GLY A 79 6.22 9.48 -11.51
C GLY A 79 5.35 9.22 -12.73
N ALA A 80 4.43 10.14 -13.01
CA ALA A 80 3.48 10.00 -14.12
C ALA A 80 4.15 9.79 -15.49
N ALA A 81 5.36 10.30 -15.72
CA ALA A 81 6.09 10.16 -16.98
C ALA A 81 6.93 8.88 -17.09
N SER A 82 7.01 8.06 -16.05
CA SER A 82 7.76 6.80 -16.08
C SER A 82 7.19 5.84 -17.12
N THR A 83 8.06 5.04 -17.73
CA THR A 83 7.71 4.11 -18.81
C THR A 83 8.02 2.68 -18.41
N THR A 84 9.29 2.27 -18.42
CA THR A 84 9.74 0.92 -18.10
C THR A 84 10.27 0.84 -16.67
N TYR A 85 10.14 -0.33 -16.04
CA TYR A 85 10.74 -0.58 -14.73
C TYR A 85 12.27 -0.41 -14.75
N ALA A 86 12.92 -0.85 -15.85
CA ALA A 86 14.36 -0.69 -16.03
C ALA A 86 14.83 0.78 -16.11
N GLY A 87 13.93 1.72 -16.42
CA GLY A 87 14.21 3.15 -16.42
C GLY A 87 14.07 3.81 -15.05
N LEU A 88 13.59 3.09 -14.03
CA LEU A 88 13.45 3.61 -12.68
C LEU A 88 14.79 3.60 -11.94
N THR A 89 14.97 4.56 -11.04
CA THR A 89 16.17 4.71 -10.21
C THR A 89 15.83 4.60 -8.73
N ASN A 90 16.82 4.28 -7.91
CA ASN A 90 16.70 4.29 -6.44
C ASN A 90 15.61 3.34 -5.91
N GLU A 91 15.54 2.15 -6.50
CA GLU A 91 14.92 1.01 -5.84
C GLU A 91 15.67 0.70 -4.53
N HIS A 92 14.98 0.14 -3.55
CA HIS A 92 15.63 -0.38 -2.36
C HIS A 92 16.70 -1.42 -2.77
N ALA A 93 17.88 -1.34 -2.15
CA ALA A 93 19.00 -2.20 -2.54
C ALA A 93 18.72 -3.67 -2.20
N ASN A 94 19.36 -4.60 -2.93
CA ASN A 94 19.33 -6.03 -2.62
C ASN A 94 20.08 -6.30 -1.30
N ALA A 95 19.37 -6.14 -0.18
CA ALA A 95 19.88 -6.22 1.18
C ALA A 95 18.69 -6.25 2.15
N ASN A 96 18.97 -6.46 3.43
CA ASN A 96 18.01 -6.22 4.51
C ASN A 96 16.70 -7.03 4.39
N GLY A 97 16.70 -8.18 3.70
CA GLY A 97 15.50 -8.98 3.43
C GLY A 97 14.70 -8.57 2.20
N TYR A 98 15.21 -7.61 1.41
CA TYR A 98 14.66 -7.21 0.12
C TYR A 98 15.48 -7.80 -1.04
N LEU A 99 14.80 -8.25 -2.09
CA LEU A 99 15.41 -8.69 -3.35
C LEU A 99 15.08 -7.68 -4.45
N THR A 100 16.07 -7.36 -5.29
CA THR A 100 15.84 -6.48 -6.45
C THR A 100 14.73 -7.03 -7.34
N GLY A 101 13.87 -6.14 -7.81
CA GLY A 101 12.62 -6.41 -8.49
C GLY A 101 11.45 -6.63 -7.54
N GLY A 102 11.66 -6.68 -6.23
CA GLY A 102 10.63 -6.93 -5.22
C GLY A 102 9.95 -8.29 -5.36
N ASN A 103 8.72 -8.39 -4.86
CA ASN A 103 7.95 -9.63 -4.80
C ASN A 103 7.10 -9.81 -6.06
N ALA A 104 6.75 -11.06 -6.37
CA ALA A 104 5.72 -11.36 -7.37
C ALA A 104 4.35 -10.98 -6.80
N THR A 105 3.55 -10.25 -7.58
CA THR A 105 2.18 -9.89 -7.22
C THR A 105 1.24 -10.51 -8.24
N VAL A 106 0.12 -11.07 -7.81
CA VAL A 106 -0.89 -11.64 -8.71
C VAL A 106 -2.03 -10.66 -8.84
N LEU A 107 -2.24 -10.12 -10.04
CA LEU A 107 -3.40 -9.31 -10.35
C LEU A 107 -4.57 -10.19 -10.79
N SER A 108 -5.78 -9.79 -10.44
CA SER A 108 -7.01 -10.52 -10.77
C SER A 108 -8.14 -9.58 -11.13
N LEU A 109 -9.03 -10.07 -12.01
CA LEU A 109 -10.21 -9.36 -12.46
C LEU A 109 -11.46 -9.92 -11.77
N SER A 110 -12.35 -9.03 -11.34
CA SER A 110 -13.67 -9.40 -10.82
C SER A 110 -14.73 -8.39 -11.25
N GLY A 111 -16.01 -8.78 -11.20
CA GLY A 111 -17.12 -7.94 -11.66
C GLY A 111 -17.42 -8.06 -13.15
N THR A 112 -18.41 -7.28 -13.63
CA THR A 112 -18.89 -7.35 -15.02
C THR A 112 -19.14 -5.96 -15.60
N THR A 113 -20.10 -5.21 -15.06
CA THR A 113 -20.37 -3.82 -15.47
C THR A 113 -19.30 -2.86 -15.00
N THR A 114 -18.84 -3.07 -13.76
CA THR A 114 -17.63 -2.45 -13.23
C THR A 114 -16.68 -3.59 -12.95
N VAL A 115 -15.56 -3.60 -13.68
CA VAL A 115 -14.49 -4.56 -13.49
C VAL A 115 -13.51 -3.97 -12.48
N THR A 116 -13.26 -4.72 -11.41
CA THR A 116 -12.25 -4.39 -10.40
C THR A 116 -10.99 -5.18 -10.68
N VAL A 117 -9.86 -4.49 -10.72
CA VAL A 117 -8.54 -5.10 -10.70
C VAL A 117 -8.01 -5.07 -9.29
N ASP A 118 -7.78 -6.24 -8.70
CA ASP A 118 -7.21 -6.41 -7.37
C ASP A 118 -5.87 -7.15 -7.45
N GLY A 119 -5.06 -7.08 -6.40
CA GLY A 119 -3.76 -7.74 -6.34
C GLY A 119 -3.46 -8.39 -5.00
N THR A 120 -2.38 -9.16 -4.93
CA THR A 120 -1.90 -9.72 -3.66
C THR A 120 -1.21 -8.67 -2.79
N ASP A 121 -1.44 -8.76 -1.47
CA ASP A 121 -0.73 -7.97 -0.48
C ASP A 121 0.71 -8.46 -0.34
N GLU A 122 1.67 -7.56 -0.50
CA GLU A 122 3.08 -7.92 -0.48
C GLU A 122 3.74 -7.62 0.85
N VAL A 123 4.53 -8.57 1.35
CA VAL A 123 5.20 -8.50 2.64
C VAL A 123 6.71 -8.69 2.47
N TRP A 124 7.48 -7.77 3.04
CA TRP A 124 8.94 -7.88 3.18
C TRP A 124 9.30 -7.96 4.65
N THR A 125 10.14 -8.92 5.03
CA THR A 125 10.66 -9.01 6.39
C THR A 125 12.05 -8.36 6.44
N ALA A 126 12.18 -7.26 7.18
CA ALA A 126 13.47 -6.59 7.35
C ALA A 126 14.42 -7.51 8.13
N SER A 127 15.57 -7.87 7.53
CA SER A 127 16.54 -8.80 8.12
C SER A 127 17.98 -8.44 7.77
N GLY A 128 18.80 -8.16 8.79
CA GLY A 128 20.18 -7.70 8.61
C GLY A 128 20.31 -6.17 8.49
N GLY A 129 19.20 -5.44 8.55
CA GLY A 129 19.10 -3.99 8.51
C GLY A 129 17.65 -3.54 8.31
N ASP A 130 17.45 -2.23 8.21
CA ASP A 130 16.13 -1.64 8.02
C ASP A 130 15.75 -1.62 6.53
N ILE A 131 14.46 -1.78 6.24
CA ILE A 131 13.89 -1.48 4.93
C ILE A 131 13.27 -0.09 5.01
N VAL A 132 13.75 0.82 4.15
CA VAL A 132 13.21 2.18 4.00
C VAL A 132 12.69 2.32 2.58
N ALA A 133 11.49 2.87 2.42
CA ALA A 133 10.87 3.14 1.13
C ALA A 133 9.84 4.28 1.24
N ARG A 134 9.59 4.97 0.13
CA ARG A 134 8.52 5.96 -0.02
C ARG A 134 7.43 5.53 -1.00
N PHE A 135 7.81 4.74 -2.00
CA PHE A 135 6.89 4.33 -3.04
C PHE A 135 6.84 2.81 -3.16
N ALA A 136 5.66 2.29 -3.51
CA ALA A 136 5.52 0.98 -4.13
C ALA A 136 5.13 1.14 -5.60
N VAL A 137 5.63 0.25 -6.44
CA VAL A 137 5.44 0.26 -7.89
C VAL A 137 5.00 -1.13 -8.34
N ILE A 138 3.89 -1.20 -9.08
CA ILE A 138 3.45 -2.41 -9.78
C ILE A 138 3.87 -2.30 -11.24
N TYR A 139 4.55 -3.32 -11.74
CA TYR A 139 5.06 -3.37 -13.10
C TYR A 139 4.98 -4.78 -13.67
N GLU A 140 4.87 -4.85 -14.98
CA GLU A 140 4.95 -6.09 -15.74
C GLU A 140 6.42 -6.55 -15.82
N VAL A 141 6.69 -7.83 -15.58
CA VAL A 141 8.07 -8.36 -15.65
C VAL A 141 8.66 -8.12 -17.02
N ALA A 142 9.85 -7.50 -17.04
CA ALA A 142 10.55 -7.07 -18.27
C ALA A 142 9.77 -6.05 -19.13
N GLY A 143 8.72 -5.43 -18.60
CA GLY A 143 7.83 -4.54 -19.33
C GLY A 143 7.69 -3.14 -18.71
N ASN A 144 6.49 -2.60 -18.87
CA ASN A 144 6.14 -1.23 -18.49
C ASN A 144 5.65 -1.15 -17.03
N VAL A 145 5.72 0.06 -16.47
CA VAL A 145 5.15 0.39 -15.16
C VAL A 145 3.66 0.63 -15.31
N LEU A 146 2.84 -0.15 -14.61
CA LEU A 146 1.39 0.05 -14.56
C LEU A 146 1.07 1.29 -13.72
N CYS A 147 1.44 1.24 -12.44
CA CYS A 147 1.09 2.24 -11.45
C CYS A 147 2.07 2.28 -10.28
N TYR A 148 1.98 3.33 -9.49
CA TYR A 148 2.74 3.51 -8.27
C TYR A 148 1.88 4.18 -7.20
N CYS A 149 2.24 4.03 -5.93
CA CYS A 149 1.62 4.72 -4.82
C CYS A 149 2.67 5.27 -3.86
N LEU A 150 2.29 6.27 -3.07
CA LEU A 150 3.03 6.64 -1.86
C LEU A 150 2.68 5.65 -0.76
N LEU A 151 3.66 5.26 0.05
CA LEU A 151 3.44 4.39 1.22
C LEU A 151 2.89 5.16 2.44
N ASP A 152 2.99 6.49 2.39
CA ASP A 152 2.50 7.43 3.40
C ASP A 152 1.88 8.64 2.68
N ASP A 153 0.71 9.09 3.13
CA ASP A 153 -0.05 10.17 2.48
C ASP A 153 0.50 11.58 2.78
N THR A 154 1.41 11.70 3.74
CA THR A 154 2.19 12.90 4.06
C THR A 154 3.61 12.86 3.45
N PRO A 155 3.70 12.30 2.23
CA PRO A 155 4.87 11.66 1.61
C PRO A 155 6.11 11.41 2.49
N ALA A 156 5.95 10.81 3.67
CA ALA A 156 7.08 10.43 4.51
C ALA A 156 7.73 9.11 4.05
N ASP A 157 8.96 8.87 4.50
CA ASP A 157 9.60 7.56 4.32
C ASP A 157 9.03 6.57 5.34
N VAL A 158 8.56 5.43 4.85
CA VAL A 158 8.16 4.30 5.69
C VAL A 158 9.39 3.45 5.96
N THR A 159 9.61 3.15 7.25
CA THR A 159 10.73 2.35 7.71
C THR A 159 10.22 1.12 8.46
N ALA A 160 10.51 -0.07 7.95
CA ALA A 160 10.45 -1.30 8.72
C ALA A 160 11.83 -1.57 9.32
N THR A 161 11.92 -1.46 10.63
CA THR A 161 13.18 -1.73 11.34
C THR A 161 13.49 -3.22 11.36
N ASN A 162 14.78 -3.56 11.45
CA ASN A 162 15.25 -4.95 11.46
C ASN A 162 14.43 -5.84 12.42
N GLY A 163 13.95 -6.98 11.92
CA GLY A 163 13.07 -7.93 12.62
C GLY A 163 11.57 -7.67 12.45
N ASN A 164 11.16 -6.56 11.84
CA ASN A 164 9.76 -6.25 11.55
C ASN A 164 9.43 -6.44 10.07
N THR A 165 8.14 -6.48 9.75
CA THR A 165 7.64 -6.58 8.38
C THR A 165 7.19 -5.23 7.84
N LEU A 166 7.49 -4.96 6.57
CA LEU A 166 6.80 -3.95 5.77
C LEU A 166 5.75 -4.67 4.94
N THR A 167 4.48 -4.31 5.11
CA THR A 167 3.37 -4.83 4.31
C THR A 167 2.79 -3.70 3.46
N VAL A 168 2.68 -3.93 2.16
CA VAL A 168 1.90 -3.09 1.25
C VAL A 168 0.61 -3.82 0.94
N ALA A 169 -0.44 -3.44 1.66
CA ALA A 169 -1.77 -3.99 1.46
C ALA A 169 -2.52 -3.22 0.37
N ILE A 170 -3.06 -3.93 -0.61
CA ILE A 170 -3.95 -3.36 -1.63
C ILE A 170 -5.31 -3.15 -0.98
N ASN A 171 -5.95 -2.03 -1.30
CA ASN A 171 -7.26 -1.72 -0.74
C ASN A 171 -8.29 -2.75 -1.23
N VAL A 172 -9.29 -3.08 -0.41
CA VAL A 172 -10.41 -3.96 -0.82
C VAL A 172 -11.18 -3.47 -2.05
N SER A 173 -11.06 -2.18 -2.38
CA SER A 173 -11.59 -1.58 -3.62
C SER A 173 -10.73 -1.89 -4.86
N GLY A 174 -9.66 -2.67 -4.70
CA GLY A 174 -8.68 -3.02 -5.71
C GLY A 174 -7.60 -1.97 -5.94
N VAL A 175 -6.73 -2.26 -6.91
CA VAL A 175 -5.77 -1.34 -7.50
C VAL A 175 -6.53 -0.26 -8.29
N PHE A 176 -7.51 -0.66 -9.09
CA PHE A 176 -8.39 0.24 -9.84
C PHE A 176 -9.69 -0.44 -10.26
N THR A 177 -10.64 0.36 -10.73
CA THR A 177 -11.87 -0.12 -11.36
C THR A 177 -12.05 0.51 -12.74
N LEU A 178 -12.68 -0.23 -13.65
CA LEU A 178 -13.10 0.24 -14.96
C LEU A 178 -14.60 0.00 -15.10
N ALA A 179 -15.36 1.04 -15.44
CA ALA A 179 -16.81 1.02 -15.56
C ALA A 179 -17.26 1.71 -16.86
#